data_AF-A0A519M7S5-F1
#
_entry.id   AF-A0A519M7S5-F1
#
_cell.length_a   1.000
_cell.length_b   1.000
_cell.length_c   1.000
_cell.angle_alpha   90.00
_cell.angle_beta   90.00
_cell.angle_gamma   90.00
#
_symmetry.space_group_name_H-M   'P 1'
#
loop_
_entity.id
_entity.type
_entity.pdbx_description
1 polymer ?
#
loop_
_entity_poly.entity_id
_entity_poly.type
_entity_poly.pdbx_seq_one_letter_code
_entity_poly.pdbx_strand_id
1 'polypeptide(L)' 'NASFILALRDSGVDFVCCDMPDANTLTVGLFAVLAQHERETISKCTKDALAAKKARGAQLSSPQNFTTAVIAQGQAAM' A
#
# COMPACT_ATOMS: atom_id res chain seq x y z
N ASN A 1 1.13 6.83 -0.89
CA ASN A 1 1.79 7.67 0.13
C ASN A 1 2.15 8.99 -0.54
N ALA A 2 1.22 9.95 -0.53
CA ALA A 2 1.45 11.27 -1.14
C ALA A 2 2.66 12.01 -0.54
N SER A 3 2.97 11.76 0.73
CA SER A 3 4.05 12.47 1.44
C SER A 3 5.43 12.27 0.81
N PHE A 4 5.68 11.14 0.16
CA PHE A 4 6.96 10.89 -0.51
C PHE A 4 7.19 11.86 -1.69
N ILE A 5 6.20 12.01 -2.55
CA ILE A 5 6.27 12.88 -3.72
C ILE A 5 6.35 14.36 -3.30
N LEU A 6 5.59 14.74 -2.27
CA LEU A 6 5.65 16.08 -1.71
C LEU A 6 7.00 16.37 -1.05
N ALA A 7 7.58 15.41 -0.34
CA ALA A 7 8.91 15.54 0.26
C ALA A 7 10.02 15.68 -0.81
N LEU A 8 9.92 14.95 -1.93
CA LEU A 8 10.86 15.12 -3.05
C LEU A 8 10.78 16.52 -3.64
N ARG A 9 9.58 17.05 -3.86
CA ARG A 9 9.39 18.44 -4.28
C ARG A 9 10.02 19.42 -3.28
N ASP A 10 9.72 19.24 -1.99
CA ASP A 10 10.19 20.14 -0.93
C ASP A 10 11.72 20.07 -0.73
N SER A 11 12.35 18.97 -1.14
CA SER A 11 13.81 18.82 -1.15
C SER A 11 14.53 19.61 -2.26
N GLY A 12 13.77 20.21 -3.20
CA GLY A 12 14.33 20.98 -4.31
C GLY A 12 14.99 20.13 -5.40
N VAL A 13 14.73 18.82 -5.40
CA VAL A 13 15.19 17.92 -6.46
C VAL A 13 14.26 18.03 -7.66
N ASP A 14 14.81 18.46 -8.80
CA ASP A 14 14.09 18.43 -10.07
C ASP A 14 13.97 16.98 -10.57
N PHE A 15 12.73 16.55 -10.80
CA PHE A 15 12.44 15.26 -11.41
C PHE A 15 11.40 15.42 -12.51
N VAL A 16 11.45 14.49 -13.47
CA VAL A 16 10.52 14.46 -14.60
C VAL A 16 9.76 13.13 -14.59
N CYS A 17 8.48 13.18 -14.92
CA CYS A 17 7.69 11.98 -15.19
C CYS A 17 7.93 11.59 -16.66
N CYS A 18 8.55 10.45 -16.94
CA CYS A 18 8.89 10.05 -18.32
C CYS A 18 7.68 9.89 -19.24
N ASP A 19 6.52 9.54 -18.68
CA ASP A 19 5.23 9.38 -19.36
C ASP A 19 4.44 10.69 -19.50
N MET A 20 4.72 11.66 -18.64
CA MET A 20 4.14 13.00 -18.66
C MET A 20 5.24 14.07 -18.46
N PRO A 21 6.08 14.32 -19.48
CA PRO A 21 7.23 15.22 -19.35
C PRO A 21 6.85 16.66 -18.98
N ASP A 22 5.65 17.10 -19.36
CA ASP A 22 5.13 18.44 -19.09
C ASP A 22 4.45 18.56 -17.70
N ALA A 23 4.52 17.52 -16.87
CA ALA A 23 3.94 17.54 -15.54
C ALA A 23 4.65 18.58 -14.65
N ASN A 24 3.93 19.65 -14.31
CA ASN A 24 4.42 20.67 -13.39
C ASN A 24 4.05 20.34 -11.93
N THR A 25 4.55 21.16 -11.01
CA THR A 25 4.36 21.01 -9.55
C THR A 25 2.90 20.88 -9.13
N LEU A 26 1.98 21.59 -9.78
CA LEU A 26 0.54 21.51 -9.50
C LEU A 26 0.00 20.15 -9.90
N THR A 27 0.28 19.72 -11.14
CA THR A 27 -0.20 18.45 -11.70
C THR A 27 0.30 17.26 -10.87
N VAL A 28 1.59 17.25 -10.51
CA VAL A 28 2.18 16.18 -9.70
C VAL A 28 1.57 16.13 -8.29
N GLY A 29 1.38 17.29 -7.66
CA GLY A 29 0.75 17.37 -6.34
C GLY A 29 -0.69 16.87 -6.34
N LEU A 30 -1.48 17.23 -7.36
CA LEU A 30 -2.84 16.77 -7.53
C LEU A 30 -2.90 15.24 -7.66
N PHE A 31 -2.10 14.66 -8.56
CA PHE A 31 -2.06 13.20 -8.73
C PHE A 31 -1.57 12.48 -7.48
N ALA A 32 -0.62 13.04 -6.73
CA ALA A 32 -0.17 12.44 -5.48
C ALA A 32 -1.32 12.31 -4.46
N VAL A 33 -2.16 13.35 -4.33
CA VAL A 33 -3.32 13.34 -3.43
C VAL A 33 -4.43 12.42 -3.95
N LEU A 34 -4.71 12.43 -5.25
CA LEU A 34 -5.69 11.52 -5.86
C LEU A 34 -5.30 10.05 -5.64
N ALA A 35 -4.05 9.69 -5.92
CA ALA A 35 -3.54 8.33 -5.71
C ALA A 35 -3.62 7.90 -4.22
N GLN A 36 -3.44 8.84 -3.29
CA GLN A 36 -3.63 8.56 -1.86
C GLN A 36 -5.09 8.26 -1.54
N HIS A 37 -6.03 9.06 -2.06
CA HIS A 37 -7.46 8.82 -1.88
C HIS A 37 -7.89 7.47 -2.47
N GLU A 38 -7.43 7.12 -3.66
CA GLU A 38 -7.72 5.82 -4.29
C GLU A 38 -7.22 4.66 -3.42
N ARG A 39 -5.99 4.75 -2.89
CA ARG A 39 -5.45 3.75 -1.97
C ARG A 39 -6.36 3.57 -0.74
N GLU A 40 -6.81 4.66 -0.14
CA GLU A 40 -7.67 4.63 1.05
C GLU A 40 -9.02 3.98 0.73
N THR A 41 -9.61 4.31 -0.42
CA THR A 41 -10.84 3.72 -0.92
C THR A 41 -10.68 2.22 -1.18
N ILE A 42 -9.62 1.79 -1.87
CA ILE A 42 -9.32 0.37 -2.12
C ILE A 42 -9.15 -0.39 -0.80
N SER A 43 -8.41 0.19 0.14
CA SER A 43 -8.21 -0.39 1.48
C SER A 43 -9.53 -0.58 2.22
N LYS A 44 -10.41 0.43 2.19
CA LYS A 44 -11.76 0.38 2.76
C LYS A 44 -12.58 -0.74 2.12
N CYS A 45 -12.72 -0.74 0.79
CA CYS A 45 -13.49 -1.75 0.06
C CYS A 45 -12.98 -3.18 0.31
N THR A 46 -11.66 -3.35 0.39
CA THR A 46 -11.04 -4.66 0.67
C THR A 46 -11.41 -5.14 2.07
N LYS A 47 -11.28 -4.26 3.08
CA LYS A 47 -11.65 -4.59 4.47
C LYS A 47 -13.13 -4.93 4.61
N ASP A 48 -13.99 -4.15 3.96
CA ASP A 48 -15.44 -4.36 3.98
C ASP A 48 -15.80 -5.70 3.31
N ALA A 49 -15.19 -6.01 2.16
CA ALA A 49 -15.37 -7.28 1.46
C ALA A 49 -14.89 -8.48 2.29
N LEU A 50 -13.73 -8.37 2.96
CA LEU A 50 -13.20 -9.40 3.85
C LEU A 50 -14.11 -9.60 5.08
N ALA A 51 -14.61 -8.52 5.67
CA ALA A 51 -15.55 -8.60 6.78
C ALA A 51 -16.85 -9.32 6.38
N ALA A 52 -17.43 -8.96 5.23
CA ALA A 52 -18.60 -9.65 4.69
C ALA A 52 -18.33 -11.13 4.38
N LYS A 53 -17.15 -11.45 3.82
CA LYS A 53 -16.74 -12.83 3.54
C LYS A 53 -16.59 -13.64 4.84
N LYS A 54 -16.02 -13.06 5.89
CA LYS A 54 -15.91 -13.68 7.22
C LYS A 54 -17.28 -13.90 7.86
N ALA A 55 -18.20 -12.93 7.74
CA ALA A 55 -19.57 -13.05 8.24
C ALA A 55 -20.34 -14.19 7.56
N ARG A 56 -20.03 -14.51 6.30
CA ARG A 56 -20.55 -15.69 5.58
C ARG A 56 -19.92 -17.03 6.02
N GLY A 57 -19.05 -17.02 7.03
CA GLY A 57 -18.42 -18.23 7.57
C GLY A 57 -17.14 -18.67 6.86
N ALA A 58 -16.60 -17.89 5.92
CA ALA A 58 -15.34 -18.23 5.27
C ALA A 58 -14.15 -18.05 6.22
N GLN A 59 -13.28 -19.07 6.29
CA GLN A 59 -12.00 -18.99 6.99
C GLN A 59 -11.01 -18.16 6.15
N LEU A 60 -10.53 -17.05 6.70
CA LEU A 60 -9.56 -16.17 6.05
C LEU A 60 -8.10 -16.45 6.46
N SER A 61 -7.87 -17.40 7.37
CA SER A 61 -6.55 -17.79 7.85
C SER A 61 -6.07 -19.10 7.22
N SER A 62 -4.76 -19.28 7.20
CA SER A 62 -4.11 -20.55 6.84
C SER A 62 -3.05 -20.91 7.88
N PRO A 63 -3.46 -21.38 9.07
CA PRO A 63 -2.56 -21.65 10.20
C PRO A 63 -1.68 -22.89 10.00
N GLN A 64 -1.81 -23.61 8.88
CA GLN A 64 -1.10 -24.87 8.62
C GLN A 64 0.43 -24.72 8.66
N ASN A 65 0.95 -23.52 8.37
CA ASN A 65 2.38 -23.22 8.43
C ASN A 65 2.84 -22.60 9.77
N PHE A 66 1.94 -22.38 10.72
CA PHE A 66 2.26 -21.91 12.09
C PHE A 66 2.46 -23.10 13.03
N THR A 67 3.38 -24.01 12.69
CA THR A 67 3.76 -25.12 13.56
C THR A 67 4.96 -24.75 14.42
N THR A 68 5.10 -25.38 15.58
CA THR A 68 6.26 -25.20 16.47
C THR A 68 7.58 -25.50 15.74
N ALA A 69 7.57 -26.46 14.82
CA ALA A 69 8.73 -26.81 14.00
C ALA A 69 9.13 -25.67 13.05
N VAL A 70 8.17 -25.06 12.34
CA VAL A 70 8.43 -23.95 11.41
C VAL A 70 8.87 -22.68 12.15
N ILE A 71 8.27 -22.40 13.31
CA ILE A 71 8.67 -21.29 14.18
C ILE A 71 10.13 -21.48 14.64
N ALA A 72 10.47 -22.68 15.12
CA ALA A 72 11.84 -23.00 15.54
C ALA A 72 12.84 -22.87 14.37
N GLN A 73 12.44 -23.25 13.16
CA GLN A 73 13.27 -23.14 11.97
C GLN A 73 13.57 -21.68 11.59
N GLY A 74 12.58 -20.78 11.73
CA GLY A 74 12.79 -19.35 11.51
C GLY A 74 13.65 -18.69 12.59
N GLN A 75 13.50 -19.10 13.86
CA GLN A 75 14.32 -18.62 14.97
C GLN A 75 15.79 -19.05 14.86
N ALA A 76 16.04 -20.26 14.32
CA ALA A 76 17.40 -20.76 14.09
C ALA A 76 18.11 -20.11 12.89
N ALA A 77 17.36 -19.41 12.01
CA ALA A 77 17.89 -18.72 10.84
C ALA A 77 18.18 -17.22 11.06
N MET A 78 17.86 -16.70 12.25
CA MET A 78 18.23 -15.34 12.72
C MET A 78 19.49 -15.40 13.59
#